data_AF-A0A4Q5Z5E4-F1
#
_entry.id   AF-A0A4Q5Z5E4-F1
#
_cell.length_a   1.000
_cell.length_b   1.000
_cell.length_c   1.000
_cell.angle_alpha   90.00
_cell.angle_beta   90.00
_cell.angle_gamma   90.00
#
_symmetry.space_group_name_H-M   'P 1'
#
loop_
_entity.id
_entity.type
_entity.pdbx_description
1 polymer ?
#
loop_
_entity_poly.entity_id
_entity_poly.type
_entity_poly.pdbx_seq_one_letter_code
_entity_poly.pdbx_strand_id
1 'polypeptide(L)'
;MQSLETSFMKNIVFFIGIVSNLLCLTTTARDITFCGERIPVEHSFVAKKLMSVIKQQIPYANLPSLRRDAKRYFPMIEYMLRKSNMPDDLKYIPIVESGFKNATSKAGAQGFWQLMPATAMDWGLIVNASMDERNDIYKSSIAAMRELARTFKAIKRDYRISSWVMTAAAYNYGIGRLYDKIKAGSNNYFSMQLNPETAVYVYKIIAIKELFEFPELYIKNFQQNYFNPKVVTQGEPEKIIEDQAAFSKLTYTAKVDANTGPEDAAIKSIQKPTEKELKNQKNEKFKKAAKLISAQLVGRYPEFKDGDAIQIKLQDDLQTLNGYQREGAVIQGKGWVVDDRVFIDLGFDTDNVILYDKESEQGIPLKSLKNKEPVVLRVQN
;
A
#
# COMPACT_ATOMS: atom_id res chain seq x y z
N MET A 1 -12.20 41.95 55.51
CA MET A 1 -12.04 42.00 54.04
C MET A 1 -10.96 41.05 53.48
N GLN A 2 -10.18 40.32 54.28
CA GLN A 2 -9.17 39.37 53.76
C GLN A 2 -9.61 37.89 53.71
N SER A 3 -10.77 37.52 54.26
CA SER A 3 -11.25 36.12 54.30
C SER A 3 -12.26 35.75 53.19
N LEU A 4 -12.73 36.71 52.39
CA LEU A 4 -13.67 36.49 51.29
C LEU A 4 -12.96 36.29 49.94
N GLU A 5 -11.75 36.85 49.76
CA GLU A 5 -10.97 36.68 48.52
C GLU A 5 -10.31 35.29 48.40
N THR A 6 -10.03 34.63 49.53
CA THR A 6 -9.39 33.31 49.56
C THR A 6 -10.35 32.15 49.25
N SER A 7 -11.66 32.35 49.43
CA SER A 7 -12.69 31.35 49.09
C SER A 7 -13.06 31.40 47.59
N PHE A 8 -13.10 32.60 47.01
CA PHE A 8 -13.42 32.78 45.59
C PHE A 8 -12.29 32.28 44.66
N MET A 9 -11.02 32.45 45.05
CA MET A 9 -9.89 31.92 44.29
C MET A 9 -9.69 30.40 44.40
N LYS A 10 -10.14 29.75 45.48
CA LYS A 10 -10.06 28.28 45.60
C LYS A 10 -11.07 27.55 44.71
N ASN A 11 -12.23 28.13 44.45
CA ASN A 11 -13.25 27.52 43.58
C ASN A 11 -12.96 27.74 42.08
N ILE A 12 -12.19 28.76 41.70
CA ILE A 12 -11.77 28.97 40.30
C ILE A 12 -10.65 28.00 39.93
N VAL A 13 -9.74 27.68 40.85
CA VAL A 13 -8.67 26.68 40.63
C VAL A 13 -9.24 25.25 40.55
N PHE A 14 -10.38 24.95 41.19
CA PHE A 14 -11.02 23.64 41.09
C PHE A 14 -11.85 23.45 39.81
N PHE A 15 -12.36 24.54 39.20
CA PHE A 15 -13.14 24.46 37.96
C PHE A 15 -12.29 24.51 36.67
N ILE A 16 -11.05 25.01 36.75
CA ILE A 16 -10.08 24.97 35.65
C ILE A 16 -9.38 23.60 35.58
N GLY A 17 -9.44 22.79 36.65
CA GLY A 17 -8.85 21.45 36.71
C GLY A 17 -9.67 20.30 36.10
N ILE A 18 -10.89 20.54 35.60
CA ILE A 18 -11.77 19.49 35.05
C ILE A 18 -12.00 19.62 33.53
N VAL A 19 -11.53 20.69 32.88
CA VAL A 19 -11.71 20.86 31.42
C VAL A 19 -10.46 20.49 30.61
N SER A 20 -9.31 20.28 31.25
CA SER A 20 -8.03 20.09 30.56
C SER A 20 -7.56 18.64 30.49
N ASN A 21 -8.44 17.69 30.14
CA ASN A 21 -8.03 16.33 29.79
C ASN A 21 -9.01 15.58 28.86
N LEU A 22 -9.75 16.33 28.03
CA LEU A 22 -10.46 15.78 26.88
C LEU A 22 -9.93 16.36 25.57
N LEU A 23 -8.61 16.52 25.44
CA LEU A 23 -8.02 16.36 24.13
C LEU A 23 -8.06 14.88 23.80
N CYS A 24 -9.23 14.47 23.33
CA CYS A 24 -9.36 13.27 22.53
C CYS A 24 -8.35 13.45 21.39
N LEU A 25 -7.19 12.81 21.49
CA LEU A 25 -6.32 12.56 20.35
C LEU A 25 -7.22 11.87 19.34
N THR A 26 -7.79 12.66 18.44
CA THR A 26 -8.44 12.11 17.26
C THR A 26 -7.30 11.63 16.40
N THR A 27 -6.84 10.40 16.68
CA THR A 27 -6.05 9.64 15.73
C THR A 27 -6.90 9.60 14.47
N THR A 28 -6.62 10.47 13.52
CA THR A 28 -7.28 10.44 12.22
C THR A 28 -6.95 9.09 11.61
N ALA A 29 -7.96 8.24 11.49
CA ALA A 29 -7.78 6.91 10.92
C ALA A 29 -7.24 7.08 9.50
N ARG A 30 -6.08 6.50 9.20
CA ARG A 30 -5.47 6.53 7.87
C ARG A 30 -6.49 6.05 6.84
N ASP A 31 -6.65 6.80 5.75
CA ASP A 31 -7.47 6.37 4.64
C ASP A 31 -6.82 5.17 3.94
N ILE A 32 -7.54 4.05 3.95
CA ILE A 32 -7.17 2.84 3.19
C ILE A 32 -7.85 2.95 1.83
N THR A 33 -7.09 2.73 0.75
CA THR A 33 -7.62 2.79 -0.62
C THR A 33 -7.28 1.54 -1.42
N PHE A 34 -8.12 1.21 -2.39
CA PHE A 34 -7.85 0.21 -3.41
C PHE A 34 -8.30 0.71 -4.77
N CYS A 35 -7.38 0.74 -5.74
CA CYS A 35 -7.62 1.23 -7.10
C CYS A 35 -8.20 2.67 -7.14
N GLY A 36 -7.84 3.51 -6.17
CA GLY A 36 -8.37 4.88 -6.01
C GLY A 36 -9.70 4.96 -5.27
N GLU A 37 -10.33 3.84 -4.92
CA GLU A 37 -11.54 3.81 -4.10
C GLU A 37 -11.20 3.79 -2.61
N ARG A 38 -11.87 4.63 -1.82
CA ARG A 38 -11.75 4.63 -0.35
C ARG A 38 -12.45 3.42 0.24
N ILE A 39 -11.76 2.70 1.11
CA ILE A 39 -12.32 1.56 1.84
C ILE A 39 -13.03 2.09 3.09
N PRO A 40 -14.30 1.72 3.36
CA PRO A 40 -15.11 2.32 4.42
C PRO A 40 -14.77 1.72 5.80
N VAL A 41 -13.54 1.94 6.26
CA VAL A 41 -13.00 1.43 7.53
C VAL A 41 -13.57 2.14 8.76
N GLU A 42 -14.29 3.25 8.58
CA GLU A 42 -15.15 3.85 9.59
C GLU A 42 -16.25 2.90 10.08
N HIS A 43 -16.66 1.94 9.23
CA HIS A 43 -17.54 0.87 9.66
C HIS A 43 -16.75 -0.19 10.43
N SER A 44 -17.03 -0.30 11.73
CA SER A 44 -16.31 -1.21 12.62
C SER A 44 -16.28 -2.67 12.15
N PHE A 45 -17.33 -3.15 11.45
CA PHE A 45 -17.35 -4.46 10.83
C PHE A 45 -16.27 -4.60 9.74
N VAL A 46 -16.16 -3.62 8.85
CA VAL A 46 -15.19 -3.59 7.74
C VAL A 46 -13.78 -3.50 8.30
N ALA A 47 -13.51 -2.58 9.23
CA ALA A 47 -12.20 -2.45 9.86
C ALA A 47 -11.77 -3.73 10.60
N LYS A 48 -12.66 -4.32 11.42
CA LYS A 48 -12.37 -5.56 12.14
C LYS A 48 -12.09 -6.72 11.18
N LYS A 49 -12.88 -6.83 10.10
CA LYS A 49 -12.71 -7.87 9.09
C LYS A 49 -11.40 -7.69 8.32
N LEU A 50 -11.09 -6.49 7.87
CA LEU A 50 -9.83 -6.18 7.20
C LEU A 50 -8.64 -6.48 8.11
N MET A 51 -8.66 -6.00 9.35
CA MET A 51 -7.61 -6.29 10.34
C MET A 51 -7.47 -7.79 10.61
N SER A 52 -8.59 -8.53 10.67
CA SER A 52 -8.57 -9.98 10.80
C SER A 52 -7.91 -10.65 9.60
N VAL A 53 -8.24 -10.24 8.37
CA VAL A 53 -7.64 -10.77 7.15
C VAL A 53 -6.15 -10.42 7.06
N ILE A 54 -5.75 -9.19 7.39
CA ILE A 54 -4.34 -8.80 7.48
C ILE A 54 -3.58 -9.72 8.44
N LYS A 55 -4.09 -9.92 9.66
CA LYS A 55 -3.49 -10.83 10.64
C LYS A 55 -3.38 -12.27 10.13
N GLN A 56 -4.37 -12.73 9.36
CA GLN A 56 -4.33 -14.06 8.74
C GLN A 56 -3.34 -14.16 7.58
N GLN A 57 -3.05 -13.08 6.86
CA GLN A 57 -2.08 -13.11 5.76
C GLN A 57 -0.63 -13.11 6.26
N ILE A 58 -0.34 -12.55 7.44
CA ILE A 58 1.01 -12.46 8.00
C ILE A 58 1.76 -13.82 8.04
N PRO A 59 1.17 -14.94 8.51
CA PRO A 59 1.89 -16.22 8.61
C PRO A 59 1.97 -17.01 7.29
N TYR A 60 1.02 -16.79 6.37
CA TYR A 60 0.87 -17.57 5.13
C TYR A 60 1.58 -16.95 3.95
N ALA A 61 1.75 -15.63 3.96
CA ALA A 61 2.65 -14.99 3.06
C ALA A 61 4.06 -15.39 3.51
N ASN A 62 4.71 -16.29 2.76
CA ASN A 62 6.17 -16.33 2.74
C ASN A 62 6.62 -14.99 2.12
N LEU A 63 6.49 -13.91 2.89
CA LEU A 63 6.64 -12.52 2.45
C LEU A 63 7.99 -12.32 1.75
N PRO A 64 9.12 -12.90 2.21
CA PRO A 64 10.38 -12.80 1.47
C PRO A 64 10.33 -13.41 0.07
N SER A 65 9.74 -14.61 -0.07
CA SER A 65 9.58 -15.27 -1.39
C SER A 65 8.64 -14.49 -2.30
N LEU A 66 7.50 -14.04 -1.76
CA LEU A 66 6.53 -13.22 -2.50
C LEU A 66 7.11 -11.86 -2.89
N ARG A 67 7.89 -11.21 -2.02
CA ARG A 67 8.57 -9.95 -2.32
C ARG A 67 9.64 -10.11 -3.40
N ARG A 68 10.38 -11.22 -3.38
CA ARG A 68 11.33 -11.57 -4.45
C ARG A 68 10.62 -11.75 -5.80
N ASP A 69 9.54 -12.52 -5.83
CA ASP A 69 8.74 -12.72 -7.04
C ASP A 69 8.09 -11.41 -7.50
N ALA A 70 7.58 -10.59 -6.58
CA ALA A 70 7.06 -9.26 -6.87
C ALA A 70 8.14 -8.34 -7.46
N LYS A 71 9.36 -8.31 -6.91
CA LYS A 71 10.49 -7.55 -7.49
C LYS A 71 10.77 -7.97 -8.94
N ARG A 72 10.59 -9.25 -9.26
CA ARG A 72 10.76 -9.79 -10.60
C ARG A 72 9.61 -9.42 -11.55
N TYR A 73 8.36 -9.53 -11.11
CA TYR A 73 7.18 -9.43 -11.99
C TYR A 73 6.48 -8.06 -11.99
N PHE A 74 6.51 -7.32 -10.87
CA PHE A 74 5.85 -6.02 -10.75
C PHE A 74 6.31 -5.02 -11.82
N PRO A 75 7.60 -4.83 -12.13
CA PRO A 75 8.00 -3.82 -13.13
C PRO A 75 7.26 -3.99 -14.46
N MET A 76 7.12 -5.23 -14.92
CA MET A 76 6.42 -5.61 -16.15
C MET A 76 4.90 -5.42 -16.03
N ILE A 77 4.29 -5.84 -14.91
CA ILE A 77 2.85 -5.68 -14.67
C ILE A 77 2.47 -4.20 -14.54
N GLU A 78 3.19 -3.43 -13.72
CA GLU A 78 3.01 -1.99 -13.53
C GLU A 78 3.16 -1.25 -14.88
N TYR A 79 4.08 -1.66 -15.75
CA TYR A 79 4.20 -1.10 -17.10
C TYR A 79 2.91 -1.24 -17.90
N MET A 80 2.41 -2.47 -17.99
CA MET A 80 1.22 -2.78 -18.78
C MET A 80 -0.04 -2.12 -18.21
N LEU A 81 -0.19 -2.09 -16.88
CA LEU A 81 -1.30 -1.39 -16.20
C LEU A 81 -1.31 0.10 -16.56
N ARG A 82 -0.16 0.78 -16.41
CA ARG A 82 -0.07 2.20 -16.74
C ARG A 82 -0.30 2.49 -18.22
N LYS A 83 0.25 1.66 -19.12
CA LYS A 83 0.00 1.78 -20.56
C LYS A 83 -1.47 1.63 -20.91
N SER A 84 -2.21 0.86 -20.13
CA SER A 84 -3.63 0.55 -20.32
C SER A 84 -4.58 1.48 -19.57
N ASN A 85 -4.04 2.49 -18.88
CA ASN A 85 -4.79 3.36 -17.97
C ASN A 85 -5.59 2.57 -16.92
N MET A 86 -4.99 1.49 -16.40
CA MET A 86 -5.56 0.66 -15.33
C MET A 86 -4.87 0.97 -14.00
N PRO A 87 -5.57 0.85 -12.85
CA PRO A 87 -4.98 1.11 -11.55
C PRO A 87 -3.81 0.17 -11.23
N ASP A 88 -2.76 0.72 -10.63
CA ASP A 88 -1.53 0.00 -10.28
C ASP A 88 -1.79 -1.10 -9.23
N ASP A 89 -2.75 -0.88 -8.32
CA ASP A 89 -3.15 -1.82 -7.26
C ASP A 89 -3.61 -3.18 -7.79
N LEU A 90 -4.01 -3.29 -9.06
CA LEU A 90 -4.37 -4.58 -9.67
C LEU A 90 -3.19 -5.56 -9.73
N LYS A 91 -1.95 -5.08 -9.60
CA LYS A 91 -0.73 -5.91 -9.54
C LYS A 91 -0.71 -6.89 -8.36
N TYR A 92 -1.53 -6.66 -7.32
CA TYR A 92 -1.63 -7.53 -6.15
C TYR A 92 -2.55 -8.74 -6.35
N ILE A 93 -3.41 -8.75 -7.38
CA ILE A 93 -4.27 -9.89 -7.71
C ILE A 93 -3.49 -11.20 -7.91
N PRO A 94 -2.43 -11.29 -8.76
CA PRO A 94 -1.71 -12.55 -8.99
C PRO A 94 -1.00 -13.09 -7.74
N ILE A 95 -0.74 -12.25 -6.73
CA ILE A 95 -0.27 -12.70 -5.42
C ILE A 95 -1.37 -13.43 -4.67
N VAL A 96 -2.58 -12.88 -4.62
CA VAL A 96 -3.73 -13.52 -3.96
C VAL A 96 -4.17 -14.79 -4.69
N GLU A 97 -4.09 -14.80 -6.02
CA GLU A 97 -4.50 -15.94 -6.84
C GLU A 97 -3.54 -17.14 -6.72
N SER A 98 -2.23 -16.90 -6.78
CA SER A 98 -1.26 -18.00 -6.88
C SER A 98 0.02 -17.80 -6.08
N GLY A 99 0.22 -16.64 -5.45
CA GLY A 99 1.51 -16.26 -4.89
C GLY A 99 2.60 -16.16 -5.95
N PHE A 100 2.24 -15.72 -7.17
CA PHE A 100 3.08 -15.76 -8.36
C PHE A 100 3.62 -17.16 -8.73
N LYS A 101 2.80 -18.21 -8.56
CA LYS A 101 3.16 -19.58 -8.92
C LYS A 101 2.31 -20.09 -10.08
N ASN A 102 2.87 -21.03 -10.83
CA ASN A 102 2.10 -21.84 -11.78
C ASN A 102 1.32 -22.90 -11.02
N ALA A 103 0.15 -22.52 -10.51
CA ALA A 103 -0.74 -23.37 -9.73
C ALA A 103 -1.96 -23.79 -10.53
N THR A 104 -2.54 -24.94 -10.20
CA THR A 104 -3.82 -25.41 -10.75
C THR A 104 -4.81 -25.52 -9.61
N SER A 105 -5.96 -24.84 -9.71
CA SER A 105 -7.04 -25.00 -8.75
C SER A 105 -7.84 -26.26 -9.01
N LYS A 106 -8.59 -26.72 -8.00
CA LYS A 106 -9.52 -27.85 -8.14
C LYS A 106 -10.61 -27.60 -9.20
N ALA A 107 -10.95 -26.34 -9.46
CA ALA A 107 -11.94 -25.94 -10.46
C ALA A 107 -11.34 -25.82 -11.88
N GLY A 108 -10.03 -25.99 -12.04
CA GLY A 108 -9.34 -25.89 -13.34
C GLY A 108 -8.80 -24.49 -13.69
N ALA A 109 -8.82 -23.56 -12.74
CA ALA A 109 -8.10 -22.28 -12.87
C ALA A 109 -6.58 -22.54 -12.88
N GLN A 110 -5.82 -21.81 -13.70
CA GLN A 110 -4.40 -22.12 -13.92
C GLN A 110 -3.51 -20.89 -13.91
N GLY A 111 -2.27 -21.08 -13.47
CA GLY A 111 -1.17 -20.15 -13.67
C GLY A 111 -1.19 -18.98 -12.70
N PHE A 112 -0.40 -17.96 -13.00
CA PHE A 112 -0.15 -16.82 -12.11
C PHE A 112 -1.43 -16.06 -11.72
N TRP A 113 -2.35 -15.92 -12.68
CA TRP A 113 -3.60 -15.16 -12.53
C TRP A 113 -4.83 -16.06 -12.30
N GLN A 114 -4.63 -17.37 -12.15
CA GLN A 114 -5.70 -18.37 -12.00
C GLN A 114 -6.83 -18.17 -13.02
N LEU A 115 -6.48 -18.06 -14.30
CA LEU A 115 -7.48 -17.89 -15.36
C LEU A 115 -8.20 -19.22 -15.62
N MET A 116 -9.52 -19.15 -15.76
CA MET A 116 -10.30 -20.29 -16.25
C MET A 116 -9.98 -20.57 -17.73
N PRO A 117 -10.04 -21.84 -18.18
CA PRO A 117 -9.68 -22.19 -19.56
C PRO A 117 -10.46 -21.39 -20.61
N ALA A 118 -11.79 -21.28 -20.43
CA ALA A 118 -12.66 -20.53 -21.34
C ALA A 118 -12.25 -19.06 -21.44
N THR A 119 -12.06 -18.39 -20.29
CA THR A 119 -11.63 -16.99 -20.22
C THR A 119 -10.26 -16.78 -20.87
N ALA A 120 -9.31 -17.71 -20.68
CA ALA A 120 -8.01 -17.61 -21.30
C ALA A 120 -8.12 -17.72 -22.84
N MET A 121 -8.91 -18.68 -23.34
CA MET A 121 -9.14 -18.87 -24.77
C MET A 121 -9.88 -17.68 -25.40
N ASP A 122 -10.85 -17.07 -24.71
CA ASP A 122 -11.54 -15.85 -25.16
C ASP A 122 -10.54 -14.70 -25.44
N TRP A 123 -9.42 -14.67 -24.71
CA TRP A 123 -8.36 -13.68 -24.87
C TRP A 123 -7.19 -14.14 -25.74
N GLY A 124 -7.36 -15.26 -26.45
CA GLY A 124 -6.43 -15.77 -27.46
C GLY A 124 -5.27 -16.58 -26.91
N LEU A 125 -5.34 -17.05 -25.66
CA LEU A 125 -4.33 -17.95 -25.11
C LEU A 125 -4.57 -19.37 -25.60
N ILE A 126 -3.48 -20.06 -25.92
CA ILE A 126 -3.51 -21.48 -26.23
C ILE A 126 -3.61 -22.27 -24.91
N VAL A 127 -4.67 -23.08 -24.81
CA VAL A 127 -4.92 -23.97 -23.67
C VAL A 127 -5.19 -25.38 -24.22
N ASN A 128 -4.17 -26.22 -24.21
CA ASN A 128 -4.27 -27.64 -24.57
C ASN A 128 -3.26 -28.49 -23.79
N ALA A 129 -3.29 -29.81 -23.99
CA ALA A 129 -2.44 -30.75 -23.25
C ALA A 129 -0.93 -30.55 -23.46
N SER A 130 -0.53 -30.00 -24.61
CA SER A 130 0.89 -29.79 -24.95
C SER A 130 1.40 -28.42 -24.50
N MET A 131 0.51 -27.42 -24.44
CA MET A 131 0.87 -26.06 -24.07
C MET A 131 -0.31 -25.35 -23.40
N ASP A 132 -0.05 -24.79 -22.21
CA ASP A 132 -1.00 -23.97 -21.49
C ASP A 132 -0.38 -22.60 -21.18
N GLU A 133 -0.72 -21.61 -22.01
CA GLU A 133 -0.17 -20.26 -21.96
C GLU A 133 -0.66 -19.46 -20.74
N ARG A 134 -1.59 -20.01 -19.94
CA ARG A 134 -1.92 -19.45 -18.61
C ARG A 134 -0.72 -19.50 -17.67
N ASN A 135 0.24 -20.40 -17.92
CA ASN A 135 1.50 -20.52 -17.18
C ASN A 135 2.59 -19.56 -17.67
N ASP A 136 2.33 -18.74 -18.68
CA ASP A 136 3.22 -17.64 -19.10
C ASP A 136 2.77 -16.35 -18.41
N ILE A 137 3.59 -15.79 -17.51
CA ILE A 137 3.22 -14.60 -16.73
C ILE A 137 2.86 -13.40 -17.61
N TYR A 138 3.50 -13.24 -18.76
CA TYR A 138 3.26 -12.11 -19.63
C TYR A 138 1.94 -12.28 -20.41
N LYS A 139 1.73 -13.44 -21.04
CA LYS A 139 0.49 -13.72 -21.79
C LYS A 139 -0.72 -13.74 -20.85
N SER A 140 -0.60 -14.40 -19.71
CA SER A 140 -1.67 -14.44 -18.70
C SER A 140 -1.96 -13.08 -18.08
N SER A 141 -0.95 -12.22 -17.86
CA SER A 141 -1.18 -10.83 -17.42
C SER A 141 -2.00 -10.03 -18.42
N ILE A 142 -1.71 -10.12 -19.73
CA ILE A 142 -2.51 -9.42 -20.75
C ILE A 142 -3.96 -9.92 -20.75
N ALA A 143 -4.15 -11.24 -20.70
CA ALA A 143 -5.49 -11.82 -20.66
C ALA A 143 -6.26 -11.40 -19.40
N ALA A 144 -5.63 -11.42 -18.23
CA ALA A 144 -6.25 -11.00 -16.98
C ALA A 144 -6.61 -9.50 -16.99
N MET A 145 -5.73 -8.64 -17.53
CA MET A 145 -6.03 -7.21 -17.68
C MET A 145 -7.21 -6.96 -18.62
N ARG A 146 -7.28 -7.69 -19.74
CA ARG A 146 -8.42 -7.66 -20.67
C ARG A 146 -9.71 -8.12 -19.99
N GLU A 147 -9.63 -9.17 -19.19
CA GLU A 147 -10.78 -9.70 -18.44
C GLU A 147 -11.31 -8.70 -17.39
N LEU A 148 -10.40 -8.12 -16.58
CA LEU A 148 -10.74 -7.09 -15.60
C LEU A 148 -11.34 -5.86 -16.29
N ALA A 149 -10.78 -5.43 -17.42
CA ALA A 149 -11.30 -4.31 -18.18
C ALA A 149 -12.69 -4.59 -18.76
N ARG A 150 -12.91 -5.77 -19.35
CA ARG A 150 -14.22 -6.22 -19.84
C ARG A 150 -15.25 -6.22 -18.71
N THR A 151 -14.87 -6.75 -17.55
CA THR A 151 -15.73 -6.84 -16.37
C THR A 151 -16.10 -5.47 -15.82
N PHE A 152 -15.12 -4.57 -15.65
CA PHE A 152 -15.37 -3.19 -15.21
C PHE A 152 -16.35 -2.47 -16.15
N LYS A 153 -16.14 -2.58 -17.47
CA LYS A 153 -17.00 -1.96 -18.47
C LYS A 153 -18.42 -2.52 -18.45
N ALA A 154 -18.55 -3.83 -18.31
CA ALA A 154 -19.85 -4.48 -18.23
C ALA A 154 -20.62 -4.02 -16.97
N ILE A 155 -19.99 -4.02 -15.79
CA ILE A 155 -20.61 -3.51 -14.55
C ILE A 155 -21.02 -2.03 -14.70
N LYS A 156 -20.13 -1.18 -15.24
CA LYS A 156 -20.41 0.24 -15.46
C LYS A 156 -21.56 0.47 -16.45
N ARG A 157 -21.59 -0.29 -17.55
CA ARG A 157 -22.64 -0.19 -18.57
C ARG A 157 -23.99 -0.63 -18.01
N ASP A 158 -24.03 -1.79 -17.38
CA ASP A 158 -25.28 -2.49 -17.03
C ASP A 158 -25.90 -1.95 -15.73
N TYR A 159 -25.07 -1.45 -14.81
CA TYR A 159 -25.51 -1.03 -13.47
C TYR A 159 -25.10 0.39 -13.08
N ARG A 160 -24.39 1.12 -13.96
CA ARG A 160 -23.86 2.47 -13.67
C ARG A 160 -22.92 2.53 -12.46
N ILE A 161 -22.30 1.40 -12.13
CA ILE A 161 -21.31 1.28 -11.04
C ILE A 161 -19.91 1.32 -11.65
N SER A 162 -19.13 2.36 -11.33
CA SER A 162 -17.70 2.44 -11.68
C SER A 162 -16.88 2.05 -10.45
N SER A 163 -16.55 0.76 -10.31
CA SER A 163 -15.85 0.26 -9.13
C SER A 163 -14.92 -0.91 -9.49
N TRP A 164 -13.64 -0.72 -9.22
CA TRP A 164 -12.60 -1.74 -9.26
C TRP A 164 -12.71 -2.73 -8.10
N VAL A 165 -13.20 -2.30 -6.93
CA VAL A 165 -13.58 -3.20 -5.83
C VAL A 165 -14.62 -4.23 -6.31
N MET A 166 -15.69 -3.76 -6.96
CA MET A 166 -16.72 -4.64 -7.52
C MET A 166 -16.19 -5.49 -8.67
N THR A 167 -15.30 -4.93 -9.49
CA THR A 167 -14.64 -5.66 -10.58
C THR A 167 -13.76 -6.79 -10.06
N ALA A 168 -12.95 -6.55 -9.02
CA ALA A 168 -12.13 -7.58 -8.39
C ALA A 168 -13.00 -8.66 -7.74
N ALA A 169 -14.12 -8.28 -7.09
CA ALA A 169 -15.08 -9.26 -6.58
C ALA A 169 -15.67 -10.13 -7.70
N ALA A 170 -16.04 -9.54 -8.85
CA ALA A 170 -16.51 -10.29 -10.02
C ALA A 170 -15.44 -11.19 -10.63
N TYR A 171 -14.16 -10.82 -10.57
CA TYR A 171 -13.05 -11.64 -11.07
C TYR A 171 -12.99 -13.00 -10.35
N ASN A 172 -13.16 -13.01 -9.02
CA ASN A 172 -13.22 -14.25 -8.23
C ASN A 172 -14.61 -14.92 -8.28
N TYR A 173 -15.69 -14.16 -8.16
CA TYR A 173 -17.04 -14.72 -7.98
C TYR A 173 -17.75 -15.09 -9.28
N GLY A 174 -17.31 -14.50 -10.39
CA GLY A 174 -18.02 -14.46 -11.66
C GLY A 174 -19.01 -13.28 -11.72
N ILE A 175 -18.98 -12.57 -12.85
CA ILE A 175 -19.80 -11.37 -13.07
C ILE A 175 -21.31 -11.64 -12.98
N GLY A 176 -21.78 -12.79 -13.46
CA GLY A 176 -23.21 -13.15 -13.42
C GLY A 176 -23.74 -13.28 -11.98
N ARG A 177 -22.97 -13.91 -11.09
CA ARG A 177 -23.35 -14.02 -9.67
C ARG A 177 -23.31 -12.66 -8.97
N LEU A 178 -22.37 -11.80 -9.35
CA LEU A 178 -22.33 -10.43 -8.86
C LEU A 178 -23.59 -9.66 -9.30
N TYR A 179 -24.02 -9.84 -10.55
CA TYR A 179 -25.24 -9.22 -11.07
C TYR A 179 -26.49 -9.62 -10.31
N ASP A 180 -26.61 -10.88 -9.91
CA ASP A 180 -27.73 -11.33 -9.07
C ASP A 180 -27.76 -10.60 -7.73
N LYS A 181 -26.59 -10.33 -7.14
CA LYS A 181 -26.49 -9.54 -5.90
C LYS A 181 -26.82 -8.07 -6.10
N ILE A 182 -26.40 -7.49 -7.24
CA ILE A 182 -26.76 -6.10 -7.56
C ILE A 182 -28.26 -5.96 -7.79
N LYS A 183 -28.89 -6.91 -8.51
CA LYS A 183 -30.35 -6.95 -8.70
C LYS A 183 -31.10 -7.10 -7.38
N ALA A 184 -30.53 -7.82 -6.41
CA ALA A 184 -31.06 -7.92 -5.05
C ALA A 184 -30.83 -6.65 -4.19
N GLY A 185 -30.35 -5.55 -4.78
CA GLY A 185 -30.19 -4.25 -4.13
C GLY A 185 -28.80 -3.97 -3.53
N SER A 186 -27.81 -4.84 -3.74
CA SER A 186 -26.46 -4.64 -3.21
C SER A 186 -25.53 -3.98 -4.23
N ASN A 187 -25.12 -2.72 -4.01
CA ASN A 187 -24.16 -2.00 -4.87
C ASN A 187 -22.78 -1.78 -4.23
N ASN A 188 -22.59 -2.26 -3.00
CA ASN A 188 -21.35 -2.11 -2.24
C ASN A 188 -20.85 -3.49 -1.78
N TYR A 189 -19.64 -3.86 -2.19
CA TYR A 189 -18.99 -5.12 -1.82
C TYR A 189 -18.92 -5.33 -0.30
N PHE A 190 -18.63 -4.28 0.47
CA PHE A 190 -18.39 -4.38 1.91
C PHE A 190 -19.64 -4.69 2.73
N SER A 191 -20.83 -4.43 2.17
CA SER A 191 -22.13 -4.77 2.77
C SER A 191 -22.86 -5.90 2.05
N MET A 192 -22.32 -6.41 0.94
CA MET A 192 -22.95 -7.43 0.12
C MET A 192 -22.87 -8.82 0.78
N GLN A 193 -23.99 -9.56 0.74
CA GLN A 193 -24.05 -10.95 1.18
C GLN A 193 -23.44 -11.88 0.14
N LEU A 194 -22.15 -12.17 0.27
CA LEU A 194 -21.37 -13.03 -0.60
C LEU A 194 -21.08 -14.38 0.07
N ASN A 195 -20.66 -15.38 -0.71
CA ASN A 195 -20.13 -16.62 -0.13
C ASN A 195 -18.85 -16.32 0.69
N PRO A 196 -18.46 -17.20 1.63
CA PRO A 196 -17.32 -16.92 2.51
C PRO A 196 -16.01 -16.59 1.77
N GLU A 197 -15.74 -17.29 0.67
CA GLU A 197 -14.53 -17.11 -0.14
C GLU A 197 -14.46 -15.72 -0.80
N THR A 198 -15.50 -15.35 -1.55
CA THR A 198 -15.58 -14.05 -2.23
C THR A 198 -15.71 -12.91 -1.22
N ALA A 199 -16.43 -13.12 -0.10
CA ALA A 199 -16.60 -12.11 0.94
C ALA A 199 -15.27 -11.69 1.60
N VAL A 200 -14.20 -12.49 1.49
CA VAL A 200 -12.85 -12.15 1.97
C VAL A 200 -11.86 -11.85 0.84
N TYR A 201 -12.22 -12.10 -0.41
CA TYR A 201 -11.29 -12.00 -1.54
C TYR A 201 -10.70 -10.60 -1.73
N VAL A 202 -11.53 -9.55 -1.83
CA VAL A 202 -11.02 -8.18 -1.99
C VAL A 202 -10.27 -7.73 -0.72
N TYR A 203 -10.73 -8.15 0.45
CA TYR A 203 -9.99 -7.94 1.70
C TYR A 203 -8.59 -8.55 1.68
N LYS A 204 -8.39 -9.73 1.05
CA LYS A 204 -7.07 -10.34 0.90
C LYS A 204 -6.18 -9.49 -0.01
N ILE A 205 -6.71 -8.96 -1.11
CA ILE A 205 -5.93 -8.09 -2.01
C ILE A 205 -5.49 -6.83 -1.27
N ILE A 206 -6.42 -6.17 -0.57
CA ILE A 206 -6.12 -4.99 0.24
C ILE A 206 -5.12 -5.35 1.33
N ALA A 207 -5.30 -6.47 2.03
CA ALA A 207 -4.37 -6.90 3.07
C ALA A 207 -2.94 -7.13 2.54
N ILE A 208 -2.79 -7.75 1.36
CA ILE A 208 -1.49 -7.92 0.73
C ILE A 208 -0.91 -6.56 0.32
N LYS A 209 -1.69 -5.67 -0.28
CA LYS A 209 -1.24 -4.30 -0.58
C LYS A 209 -0.69 -3.62 0.68
N GLU A 210 -1.48 -3.64 1.75
CA GLU A 210 -1.13 -3.06 3.04
C GLU A 210 0.14 -3.65 3.65
N LEU A 211 0.29 -4.98 3.61
CA LEU A 211 1.51 -5.65 4.07
C LEU A 211 2.73 -5.38 3.18
N PHE A 212 2.52 -5.03 1.91
CA PHE A 212 3.61 -4.69 0.99
C PHE A 212 4.07 -3.24 1.13
N GLU A 213 3.11 -2.32 1.24
CA GLU A 213 3.33 -0.87 1.23
C GLU A 213 3.57 -0.28 2.63
N PHE A 214 2.90 -0.81 3.67
CA PHE A 214 2.92 -0.31 5.04
C PHE A 214 3.08 -1.44 6.10
N PRO A 215 4.07 -2.34 5.96
CA PRO A 215 4.25 -3.49 6.87
C PRO A 215 4.39 -3.10 8.35
N GLU A 216 4.99 -1.94 8.63
CA GLU A 216 5.22 -1.39 9.96
C GLU A 216 3.94 -1.17 10.78
N LEU A 217 2.80 -0.95 10.11
CA LEU A 217 1.53 -0.68 10.77
C LEU A 217 0.85 -1.94 11.34
N TYR A 218 1.19 -3.12 10.83
CA TYR A 218 0.36 -4.32 11.05
C TYR A 218 1.07 -5.45 11.79
N ILE A 219 2.40 -5.46 11.83
CA ILE A 219 3.18 -6.54 12.40
C ILE A 219 3.64 -6.11 13.81
N LYS A 220 2.86 -6.51 14.84
CA LYS A 220 3.13 -6.20 16.26
C LYS A 220 4.47 -6.82 16.68
N ASN A 221 5.36 -6.02 17.27
CA ASN A 221 6.75 -6.39 17.50
C ASN A 221 7.38 -6.90 16.20
N PHE A 222 7.72 -5.99 15.28
CA PHE A 222 8.74 -6.24 14.24
C PHE A 222 10.12 -6.49 14.92
N GLN A 223 10.15 -7.51 15.78
CA GLN A 223 11.14 -8.01 16.76
C GLN A 223 10.85 -9.50 17.13
N GLN A 224 10.04 -10.21 16.35
CA GLN A 224 10.28 -11.61 15.98
C GLN A 224 10.27 -11.65 14.45
N ASN A 225 11.24 -10.98 13.85
CA ASN A 225 11.51 -11.16 12.44
C ASN A 225 11.85 -12.64 12.18
N TYR A 226 11.86 -13.06 10.92
CA TYR A 226 12.87 -14.02 10.43
C TYR A 226 14.33 -13.47 10.54
N PHE A 227 14.55 -12.51 11.44
CA PHE A 227 15.72 -11.67 11.76
C PHE A 227 15.66 -11.25 13.26
N ASN A 228 15.32 -12.16 14.19
CA ASN A 228 15.93 -12.34 15.54
C ASN A 228 14.98 -12.93 16.60
N PRO A 229 15.49 -13.79 17.51
CA PRO A 229 14.94 -13.94 18.85
C PRO A 229 15.86 -13.38 19.95
N LYS A 230 15.31 -12.39 20.69
CA LYS A 230 15.51 -12.08 22.14
C LYS A 230 16.78 -11.31 22.55
N VAL A 231 16.79 -10.32 23.47
CA VAL A 231 15.89 -10.01 24.61
C VAL A 231 16.17 -8.59 25.22
N VAL A 232 15.12 -7.85 25.66
CA VAL A 232 14.96 -7.01 26.91
C VAL A 232 15.72 -5.64 27.04
N THR A 233 15.25 -4.51 27.63
CA THR A 233 13.98 -3.95 28.18
C THR A 233 14.15 -2.41 28.43
N GLN A 234 13.01 -1.68 28.36
CA GLN A 234 12.48 -0.54 29.16
C GLN A 234 13.28 0.75 29.51
N GLY A 235 12.59 1.91 29.35
CA GLY A 235 12.81 3.19 30.06
C GLY A 235 12.21 4.42 29.34
N GLU A 236 11.28 5.14 29.99
CA GLU A 236 10.39 6.28 29.57
C GLU A 236 11.05 7.70 29.41
N PRO A 237 10.35 8.88 29.36
CA PRO A 237 9.33 9.44 28.41
C PRO A 237 9.52 10.95 28.00
N GLU A 238 8.50 11.52 27.31
CA GLU A 238 8.08 12.95 27.04
C GLU A 238 8.62 13.69 25.78
N LYS A 239 7.87 14.56 25.04
CA LYS A 239 6.78 15.53 25.38
C LYS A 239 5.99 16.03 24.13
N ILE A 240 4.77 16.56 24.33
CA ILE A 240 3.82 17.12 23.32
C ILE A 240 4.04 18.63 23.10
N ILE A 241 3.85 19.12 21.86
CA ILE A 241 3.47 20.53 21.56
C ILE A 241 2.40 20.54 20.45
N GLU A 242 1.30 21.26 20.70
CA GLU A 242 0.21 21.60 19.78
C GLU A 242 0.54 22.88 18.99
N ASP A 243 0.24 22.92 17.69
CA ASP A 243 -0.36 24.11 17.06
C ASP A 243 -1.13 23.72 15.79
N GLN A 244 -2.39 24.15 15.72
CA GLN A 244 -3.35 23.92 14.63
C GLN A 244 -3.56 25.22 13.86
N ALA A 245 -2.85 25.45 12.74
CA ALA A 245 -3.24 26.46 11.74
C ALA A 245 -2.48 26.35 10.41
N ALA A 246 -2.54 25.21 9.69
CA ALA A 246 -2.00 25.15 8.32
C ALA A 246 -2.57 24.02 7.44
N PHE A 247 -3.87 23.73 7.52
CA PHE A 247 -4.48 22.69 6.66
C PHE A 247 -5.63 23.24 5.82
N SER A 248 -5.28 24.05 4.83
CA SER A 248 -6.14 24.23 3.66
C SER A 248 -5.28 24.53 2.43
N LYS A 249 -5.20 23.53 1.54
CA LYS A 249 -4.58 23.48 0.20
C LYS A 249 -3.33 22.63 0.07
N LEU A 250 -3.49 21.32 0.25
CA LEU A 250 -2.75 20.35 -0.55
C LEU A 250 -3.76 19.33 -1.08
N THR A 251 -4.19 19.56 -2.32
CA THR A 251 -4.96 18.59 -3.09
C THR A 251 -3.97 17.62 -3.71
N TYR A 252 -3.83 16.42 -3.15
CA TYR A 252 -3.15 15.33 -3.84
C TYR A 252 -3.95 14.96 -5.09
N THR A 253 -3.35 15.20 -6.26
CA THR A 253 -3.88 14.73 -7.54
C THR A 253 -3.23 13.39 -7.88
N ALA A 254 -3.64 12.32 -7.20
CA ALA A 254 -3.72 11.03 -7.88
C ALA A 254 -4.83 11.13 -8.92
N LYS A 255 -4.51 11.67 -10.11
CA LYS A 255 -5.37 11.50 -11.28
C LYS A 255 -5.24 10.06 -11.79
N VAL A 256 -5.81 9.12 -11.06
CA VAL A 256 -6.54 7.99 -11.64
C VAL A 256 -7.92 8.10 -11.01
N ASP A 257 -8.78 8.83 -11.70
CA ASP A 257 -10.18 8.96 -11.33
C ASP A 257 -10.80 7.56 -11.28
N ALA A 258 -11.58 7.23 -10.25
CA ALA A 258 -12.38 5.98 -10.24
C ALA A 258 -13.30 5.89 -11.48
N ASN A 259 -13.53 7.01 -12.17
CA ASN A 259 -14.24 7.09 -13.45
C ASN A 259 -13.35 6.92 -14.69
N THR A 260 -12.01 6.97 -14.59
CA THR A 260 -11.10 6.61 -15.70
C THR A 260 -11.18 5.10 -15.90
N GLY A 261 -12.09 4.70 -16.78
CA GLY A 261 -12.23 3.33 -17.20
C GLY A 261 -11.04 2.88 -18.07
N PRO A 262 -10.90 1.56 -18.27
CA PRO A 262 -9.84 1.00 -19.08
C PRO A 262 -9.90 1.50 -20.54
N GLU A 263 -8.78 1.89 -21.14
CA GLU A 263 -8.74 2.39 -22.52
C GLU A 263 -8.64 1.24 -23.54
N ASP A 264 -9.63 1.10 -24.43
CA ASP A 264 -9.76 -0.06 -25.33
C ASP A 264 -8.60 -0.21 -26.31
N ALA A 265 -8.16 0.90 -26.91
CA ALA A 265 -7.07 0.88 -27.88
C ALA A 265 -5.76 0.42 -27.20
N ALA A 266 -5.47 0.99 -26.03
CA ALA A 266 -4.29 0.67 -25.26
C ALA A 266 -4.24 -0.80 -24.81
N ILE A 267 -5.38 -1.35 -24.36
CA ILE A 267 -5.49 -2.74 -23.88
C ILE A 267 -5.32 -3.76 -25.02
N LYS A 268 -5.81 -3.43 -26.21
CA LYS A 268 -5.63 -4.29 -27.39
C LYS A 268 -4.18 -4.29 -27.86
N SER A 269 -3.48 -3.17 -27.73
CA SER A 269 -2.09 -3.00 -28.15
C SER A 269 -1.04 -3.30 -27.08
N ILE A 270 -1.41 -3.82 -25.90
CA ILE A 270 -0.43 -4.14 -24.85
C ILE A 270 0.58 -5.15 -25.39
N GLN A 271 1.86 -4.81 -25.25
CA GLN A 271 2.97 -5.67 -25.59
C GLN A 271 3.95 -5.77 -24.42
N LYS A 272 4.84 -6.77 -24.49
CA LYS A 272 5.87 -7.01 -23.49
C LYS A 272 6.82 -5.82 -23.47
N PRO A 273 7.06 -5.17 -22.33
CA PRO A 273 8.02 -4.09 -22.26
C PRO A 273 9.42 -4.58 -22.59
N THR A 274 10.15 -3.76 -23.33
CA THR A 274 11.59 -3.89 -23.51
C THR A 274 12.34 -3.52 -22.22
N GLU A 275 13.58 -4.00 -22.07
CA GLU A 275 14.41 -3.63 -20.91
C GLU A 275 14.64 -2.12 -20.79
N LYS A 276 14.76 -1.43 -21.94
CA LYS A 276 14.91 0.04 -21.99
C LYS A 276 13.68 0.73 -21.44
N GLU A 277 12.47 0.27 -21.77
CA GLU A 277 11.22 0.82 -21.26
C GLU A 277 11.07 0.60 -19.75
N LEU A 278 11.45 -0.59 -19.24
CA LEU A 278 11.45 -0.85 -17.80
C LEU A 278 12.42 0.06 -17.03
N LYS A 279 13.63 0.28 -17.58
CA LYS A 279 14.61 1.22 -17.01
C LYS A 279 14.06 2.65 -17.00
N ASN A 280 13.47 3.10 -18.11
CA ASN A 280 12.87 4.43 -18.20
C ASN A 280 11.69 4.61 -17.23
N GLN A 281 10.84 3.60 -17.08
CA GLN A 281 9.75 3.60 -16.09
C GLN A 281 10.27 3.78 -14.67
N LYS A 282 11.35 3.10 -14.29
CA LYS A 282 11.94 3.22 -12.95
C LYS A 282 12.33 4.68 -12.68
N ASN A 283 12.97 5.32 -13.66
CA ASN A 283 13.39 6.72 -13.59
C ASN A 283 12.20 7.69 -13.56
N GLU A 284 11.14 7.45 -14.33
CA GLU A 284 9.95 8.31 -14.33
C GLU A 284 9.11 8.17 -13.04
N LYS A 285 8.97 6.95 -12.50
CA LYS A 285 8.31 6.71 -11.20
C LYS A 285 9.04 7.48 -10.09
N PHE A 286 10.36 7.58 -10.16
CA PHE A 286 11.13 8.39 -9.23
C PHE A 286 10.82 9.89 -9.35
N LYS A 287 10.80 10.43 -10.58
CA LYS A 287 10.54 11.86 -10.83
C LYS A 287 9.11 12.31 -10.50
N LYS A 288 8.10 11.47 -10.78
CA LYS A 288 6.68 11.86 -10.71
C LYS A 288 6.10 11.78 -9.30
N ALA A 289 6.76 11.10 -8.37
CA ALA A 289 6.08 10.58 -7.19
C ALA A 289 6.25 11.39 -5.90
N ALA A 290 7.07 12.45 -5.85
CA ALA A 290 7.18 13.31 -4.67
C ALA A 290 7.96 14.61 -4.91
N LYS A 291 7.80 15.55 -3.97
CA LYS A 291 8.87 16.49 -3.62
C LYS A 291 10.03 15.63 -3.11
N LEU A 292 11.03 15.41 -3.95
CA LEU A 292 12.24 14.67 -3.60
C LEU A 292 13.19 15.61 -2.88
N ILE A 293 13.54 15.27 -1.65
CA ILE A 293 14.50 16.00 -0.85
C ILE A 293 15.79 15.19 -0.81
N SER A 294 16.84 15.76 -1.38
CA SER A 294 18.18 15.18 -1.29
C SER A 294 18.63 15.14 0.17
N ALA A 295 19.24 14.03 0.57
CA ALA A 295 19.74 13.86 1.92
C ALA A 295 20.96 12.94 1.93
N GLN A 296 21.67 12.88 3.04
CA GLN A 296 22.89 12.09 3.17
C GLN A 296 22.98 11.42 4.53
N LEU A 297 23.46 10.19 4.55
CA LEU A 297 23.81 9.51 5.79
C LEU A 297 24.92 10.26 6.53
N VAL A 298 24.66 10.62 7.79
CA VAL A 298 25.64 11.33 8.63
C VAL A 298 26.73 10.38 9.13
N GLY A 299 26.32 9.19 9.57
CA GLY A 299 27.18 8.15 10.13
C GLY A 299 27.57 7.08 9.12
N ARG A 300 28.42 6.15 9.58
CA ARG A 300 28.64 4.85 8.94
C ARG A 300 28.10 3.78 9.89
N TYR A 301 27.34 2.85 9.36
CA TYR A 301 26.68 1.81 10.15
C TYR A 301 27.09 0.43 9.61
N PRO A 302 28.37 0.04 9.76
CA PRO A 302 28.89 -1.20 9.18
C PRO A 302 28.30 -2.48 9.79
N GLU A 303 27.76 -2.38 11.00
CA GLU A 303 27.12 -3.45 11.76
C GLU A 303 25.68 -3.06 12.16
N PHE A 304 24.99 -2.33 11.28
CA PHE A 304 23.62 -1.86 11.51
C PHE A 304 22.67 -3.01 11.91
N LYS A 305 21.87 -2.79 12.95
CA LYS A 305 20.84 -3.71 13.44
C LYS A 305 19.47 -3.04 13.46
N ASP A 306 18.42 -3.85 13.34
CA ASP A 306 17.05 -3.35 13.43
C ASP A 306 16.81 -2.61 14.74
N GLY A 307 16.17 -1.44 14.65
CA GLY A 307 15.94 -0.52 15.75
C GLY A 307 17.08 0.46 15.99
N ASP A 308 18.25 0.29 15.37
CA ASP A 308 19.33 1.26 15.45
C ASP A 308 18.87 2.59 14.84
N ALA A 309 19.28 3.67 15.49
CA ALA A 309 19.01 5.00 15.01
C ALA A 309 19.95 5.34 13.84
N ILE A 310 19.37 5.74 12.71
CA ILE A 310 20.09 6.30 11.57
C ILE A 310 19.83 7.79 11.54
N GLN A 311 20.91 8.54 11.33
CA GLN A 311 20.88 9.98 11.16
C GLN A 311 21.08 10.33 9.70
N ILE A 312 20.15 11.13 9.20
CA ILE A 312 20.15 11.61 7.82
C ILE A 312 20.20 13.13 7.87
N LYS A 313 21.19 13.71 7.20
CA LYS A 313 21.30 15.14 7.02
C LYS A 313 20.59 15.54 5.74
N LEU A 314 19.67 16.49 5.84
CA LEU A 314 19.01 17.09 4.69
C LEU A 314 20.00 17.93 3.88
N GLN A 315 19.94 17.79 2.55
CA GLN A 315 20.65 18.65 1.59
C GLN A 315 19.71 19.64 0.90
N ASP A 316 18.42 19.62 1.25
CA ASP A 316 17.40 20.55 0.78
C ASP A 316 16.28 20.63 1.84
N ASP A 317 15.40 21.63 1.74
CA ASP A 317 14.33 21.90 2.69
C ASP A 317 13.22 20.84 2.63
N LEU A 318 13.02 20.13 3.75
CA LEU A 318 11.92 19.18 3.92
C LEU A 318 10.70 19.89 4.48
N GLN A 319 9.63 19.93 3.70
CA GLN A 319 8.33 20.42 4.13
C GLN A 319 7.36 19.24 4.16
N THR A 320 6.74 19.02 5.31
CA THR A 320 5.73 18.00 5.54
C THR A 320 4.42 18.68 5.97
N LEU A 321 3.32 17.94 6.15
CA LEU A 321 2.07 18.57 6.55
C LEU A 321 2.12 19.07 8.00
N ASN A 322 2.87 18.38 8.88
CA ASN A 322 2.99 18.73 10.30
C ASN A 322 4.25 19.53 10.64
N GLY A 323 5.07 19.94 9.66
CA GLY A 323 6.28 20.68 9.99
C GLY A 323 7.21 21.01 8.83
N TYR A 324 8.24 21.78 9.14
CA TYR A 324 9.29 22.17 8.21
C TYR A 324 10.66 21.92 8.86
N GLN A 325 11.56 21.31 8.11
CA GLN A 325 12.95 21.07 8.48
C GLN A 325 13.84 21.71 7.40
N ARG A 326 14.73 22.61 7.82
CA ARG A 326 15.61 23.34 6.91
C ARG A 326 16.73 22.46 6.38
N GLU A 327 17.25 22.80 5.20
CA GLU A 327 18.53 22.29 4.70
C GLU A 327 19.60 22.27 5.80
N GLY A 328 20.30 21.14 5.90
CA GLY A 328 21.33 20.91 6.91
C GLY A 328 20.82 20.31 8.23
N ALA A 329 19.50 20.27 8.46
CA ALA A 329 18.93 19.59 9.62
C ALA A 329 19.26 18.09 9.59
N VAL A 330 19.48 17.52 10.78
CA VAL A 330 19.73 16.09 10.96
C VAL A 330 18.47 15.46 11.54
N ILE A 331 17.86 14.58 10.76
CA ILE A 331 16.69 13.80 11.17
C ILE A 331 17.19 12.44 11.62
N GLN A 332 16.70 11.98 12.76
CA GLN A 332 17.01 10.67 13.30
C GLN A 332 15.78 9.80 13.24
N GLY A 333 15.92 8.60 12.67
CA GLY A 333 14.87 7.61 12.60
C GLY A 333 15.37 6.24 12.98
N LYS A 334 14.48 5.37 13.46
CA LYS A 334 14.82 3.97 13.72
C LYS A 334 14.78 3.22 12.39
N GLY A 335 15.87 2.52 12.06
CA GLY A 335 15.97 1.74 10.84
C GLY A 335 15.71 0.25 11.06
N TRP A 336 15.30 -0.46 10.02
CA TRP A 336 15.01 -1.90 10.01
C TRP A 336 15.42 -2.50 8.68
N VAL A 337 16.09 -3.64 8.69
CA VAL A 337 16.56 -4.35 7.50
C VAL A 337 15.45 -5.26 6.94
N VAL A 338 15.12 -5.08 5.66
CA VAL A 338 14.21 -5.92 4.88
C VAL A 338 14.87 -6.23 3.54
N ASP A 339 15.08 -7.52 3.24
CA ASP A 339 15.62 -8.02 1.96
C ASP A 339 16.90 -7.24 1.50
N ASP A 340 17.90 -7.14 2.38
CA ASP A 340 19.18 -6.41 2.23
C ASP A 340 19.08 -4.89 2.14
N ARG A 341 17.95 -4.30 2.56
CA ARG A 341 17.74 -2.84 2.54
C ARG A 341 17.24 -2.34 3.87
N VAL A 342 17.61 -1.14 4.26
CA VAL A 342 17.27 -0.52 5.53
C VAL A 342 16.18 0.51 5.31
N PHE A 343 15.01 0.21 5.85
CA PHE A 343 13.84 1.09 5.90
C PHE A 343 13.94 1.91 7.18
N ILE A 344 13.53 3.16 7.15
CA ILE A 344 13.72 4.06 8.28
C ILE A 344 12.38 4.72 8.59
N ASP A 345 11.91 4.53 9.81
CA ASP A 345 10.85 5.35 10.36
C ASP A 345 11.45 6.67 10.84
N LEU A 346 11.15 7.74 10.12
CA LEU A 346 11.65 9.08 10.38
C LEU A 346 10.72 9.88 11.32
N GLY A 347 9.65 9.27 11.85
CA GLY A 347 8.73 9.89 12.81
C GLY A 347 7.77 10.90 12.17
N PHE A 348 7.44 10.72 10.90
CA PHE A 348 6.51 11.58 10.16
C PHE A 348 5.14 10.89 9.98
N ASP A 349 4.51 10.52 11.10
CA ASP A 349 3.33 9.65 11.23
C ASP A 349 2.24 9.83 10.17
N THR A 350 1.96 11.07 9.74
CA THR A 350 0.91 11.38 8.76
C THR A 350 1.42 11.82 7.39
N ASP A 351 2.70 12.16 7.26
CA ASP A 351 3.22 12.89 6.11
C ASP A 351 3.92 11.99 5.08
N ASN A 352 3.85 10.66 5.28
CA ASN A 352 4.38 9.63 4.40
C ASN A 352 5.75 10.02 3.82
N VAL A 353 6.70 10.33 4.70
CA VAL A 353 8.08 10.61 4.33
C VAL A 353 8.82 9.29 4.23
N ILE A 354 9.04 8.85 3.00
CA ILE A 354 9.63 7.56 2.69
C ILE A 354 11.03 7.76 2.13
N LEU A 355 11.97 6.99 2.65
CA LEU A 355 13.35 6.98 2.20
C LEU A 355 13.57 6.08 0.97
N TYR A 356 14.35 6.56 0.01
CA TYR A 356 14.77 5.84 -1.19
C TYR A 356 16.29 5.94 -1.36
N ASP A 357 16.88 4.94 -2.02
CA ASP A 357 18.28 5.00 -2.43
C ASP A 357 18.48 5.74 -3.77
N LYS A 358 19.74 5.85 -4.18
CA LYS A 358 20.15 6.43 -5.46
C LYS A 358 19.59 5.70 -6.70
N GLU A 359 19.14 4.46 -6.55
CA GLU A 359 18.56 3.63 -7.61
C GLU A 359 17.02 3.67 -7.61
N SER A 360 16.43 4.58 -6.83
CA SER A 360 14.99 4.78 -6.73
C SER A 360 14.24 3.57 -6.16
N GLU A 361 14.91 2.77 -5.33
CA GLU A 361 14.28 1.70 -4.55
C GLU A 361 14.07 2.16 -3.10
N GLN A 362 12.93 1.79 -2.51
CA GLN A 362 12.59 2.17 -1.14
C GLN A 362 13.56 1.54 -0.13
N GLY A 363 13.94 2.28 0.91
CA GLY A 363 15.00 1.92 1.86
C GLY A 363 16.41 2.15 1.30
N ILE A 364 17.45 1.82 2.07
CA ILE A 364 18.86 1.96 1.67
C ILE A 364 19.53 0.58 1.65
N PRO A 365 20.25 0.15 0.60
CA PRO A 365 20.99 -1.11 0.64
C PRO A 365 21.89 -1.21 1.88
N LEU A 366 21.90 -2.36 2.56
CA LEU A 366 22.68 -2.58 3.80
C LEU A 366 24.18 -2.33 3.56
N LYS A 367 24.67 -2.72 2.38
CA LYS A 367 26.04 -2.44 1.93
C LYS A 367 26.35 -0.94 1.84
N SER A 368 25.34 -0.12 1.52
CA SER A 368 25.47 1.32 1.36
C SER A 368 25.54 2.04 2.71
N LEU A 369 25.07 1.44 3.81
CA LEU A 369 25.20 2.03 5.16
C LEU A 369 26.64 2.09 5.67
N LYS A 370 27.55 1.28 5.11
CA LYS A 370 28.99 1.35 5.41
C LYS A 370 29.63 2.65 4.93
N ASN A 371 28.98 3.30 3.98
CA ASN A 371 29.45 4.49 3.29
C ASN A 371 28.45 5.62 3.56
N LYS A 372 28.90 6.88 3.57
CA LYS A 372 28.00 8.04 3.76
C LYS A 372 27.24 8.34 2.45
N GLU A 373 26.55 7.33 1.92
CA GLU A 373 25.92 7.40 0.61
C GLU A 373 24.79 8.44 0.59
N PRO A 374 24.57 9.08 -0.57
CA PRO A 374 23.42 9.93 -0.79
C PRO A 374 22.14 9.09 -0.80
N VAL A 375 21.08 9.67 -0.24
CA VAL A 375 19.75 9.08 -0.14
C VAL A 375 18.73 10.15 -0.49
N VAL A 376 17.50 9.74 -0.77
CA VAL A 376 16.44 10.67 -1.17
C VAL A 376 15.22 10.43 -0.30
N LEU A 377 14.69 11.50 0.28
CA LEU A 377 13.41 11.48 0.96
C LEU A 377 12.33 11.84 -0.04
N ARG A 378 11.29 11.02 -0.08
CA ARG A 378 10.08 11.21 -0.88
C ARG A 378 8.96 11.55 0.07
N VAL A 379 8.44 12.77 -0.02
CA VAL A 379 7.24 13.21 0.70
C VAL A 379 6.01 12.90 -0.16
N GLN A 380 5.11 12.03 0.32
CA GLN A 380 3.82 11.81 -0.32
C GLN A 380 2.76 12.67 0.36
N ASN A 381 2.42 13.79 -0.26
CA ASN A 381 1.31 14.65 0.16
C ASN A 381 -0.05 14.02 -0.14
#